data_AF-R7S8V4-F1
#
_entry.id   AF-R7S8V4-F1
#
_cell.length_a   1.000
_cell.length_b   1.000
_cell.length_c   1.000
_cell.angle_alpha   90.00
_cell.angle_beta   90.00
_cell.angle_gamma   90.00
#
_symmetry.space_group_name_H-M   'P 1'
#
loop_
_entity.id
_entity.type
_entity.pdbx_description
1 polymer ?
#
loop_
_entity_poly.entity_id
_entity_poly.type
_entity_poly.pdbx_seq_one_letter_code
_entity_poly.pdbx_strand_id
1 'polypeptide(L)' 'QILLTTETTQDATLRAIYHFLDTLAIPDFPNSGTRYKFLKKCQHYFLKEGLMYRRFPQRMPVRIVFTTDERHKILEDAHE' A
#
# COMPACT_ATOMS: atom_id res chain seq x y z
N GLN A 1 -13.20 2.98 7.15
CA GLN A 1 -12.90 1.66 6.55
C GLN A 1 -11.40 1.54 6.40
N ILE A 2 -10.78 0.61 7.13
CA ILE A 2 -9.33 0.35 7.12
C ILE A 2 -9.10 -0.91 6.29
N LEU A 3 -8.16 -0.88 5.33
CA LEU A 3 -7.88 -2.03 4.47
C LEU A 3 -6.86 -2.95 5.17
N LEU A 4 -7.33 -4.12 5.63
CA LEU A 4 -6.50 -5.19 6.20
C LEU A 4 -6.11 -6.15 5.06
N THR A 5 -4.83 -6.30 4.74
CA THR A 5 -4.35 -7.24 3.70
C THR A 5 -3.62 -8.39 4.37
N THR A 6 -3.97 -9.64 4.13
CA THR A 6 -3.23 -10.79 4.69
C THR A 6 -1.89 -10.99 3.96
N GLU A 7 -0.89 -11.59 4.65
CA GLU A 7 0.45 -11.90 4.14
C GLU A 7 0.40 -12.71 2.83
N THR A 8 0.31 -11.98 1.73
CA THR A 8 0.15 -12.52 0.38
C THR A 8 1.08 -11.78 -0.56
N THR A 9 1.20 -12.24 -1.81
CA THR A 9 1.89 -11.53 -2.90
C THR A 9 1.45 -10.06 -3.05
N GLN A 10 0.27 -9.69 -2.53
CA GLN A 10 -0.19 -8.30 -2.47
C GLN A 10 0.62 -7.44 -1.49
N ASP A 11 1.00 -7.98 -0.33
CA ASP A 11 1.78 -7.25 0.68
C ASP A 11 3.19 -6.93 0.18
N ALA A 12 3.84 -7.87 -0.53
CA ALA A 12 5.12 -7.61 -1.18
C ALA A 12 5.02 -6.46 -2.19
N THR A 13 3.92 -6.42 -2.97
CA THR A 13 3.69 -5.32 -3.91
C THR A 13 3.45 -3.99 -3.19
N LEU A 14 2.66 -3.99 -2.11
CA LEU A 14 2.38 -2.78 -1.33
C LEU A 14 3.64 -2.24 -0.65
N ARG A 15 4.52 -3.12 -0.15
CA ARG A 15 5.83 -2.74 0.40
C ARG A 15 6.76 -2.15 -0.67
N ALA A 16 6.79 -2.74 -1.86
CA ALA A 16 7.54 -2.17 -2.97
C ALA A 16 7.02 -0.78 -3.39
N ILE A 17 5.69 -0.59 -3.39
CA ILE A 17 5.07 0.72 -3.65
C ILE A 17 5.45 1.71 -2.54
N TYR A 18 5.37 1.30 -1.27
CA TYR A 18 5.77 2.14 -0.14
C TYR A 18 7.21 2.61 -0.29
N HIS A 19 8.13 1.67 -0.51
CA HIS A 19 9.55 1.96 -0.67
C HIS A 19 9.80 2.90 -1.85
N PHE A 20 9.16 2.67 -2.99
CA PHE A 20 9.24 3.59 -4.12
C PHE A 20 8.71 4.99 -3.80
N LEU A 21 7.58 5.11 -3.09
CA LEU A 21 7.02 6.43 -2.75
C LEU A 21 7.86 7.18 -1.71
N ASP A 22 8.55 6.46 -0.82
CA ASP A 22 9.39 7.03 0.23
C ASP A 22 10.78 7.44 -0.30
N THR A 23 11.37 6.59 -1.14
CA THR A 23 12.78 6.74 -1.57
C THR A 23 12.95 7.12 -3.04
N LEU A 24 11.88 7.06 -3.84
CA LEU A 24 11.92 7.15 -5.31
C LEU A 24 12.77 6.06 -5.99
N ALA A 25 13.20 5.03 -5.25
CA ALA A 25 13.93 3.89 -5.79
C ALA A 25 12.97 2.95 -6.55
N ILE A 26 13.26 2.72 -7.82
CA ILE A 26 12.48 1.82 -8.67
C ILE A 26 13.04 0.39 -8.51
N PRO A 27 12.20 -0.62 -8.22
CA PRO A 27 12.64 -2.01 -8.19
C PRO A 27 13.17 -2.50 -9.54
N ASP A 28 13.97 -3.57 -9.54
CA ASP A 28 14.35 -4.24 -10.78
C ASP A 28 13.16 -4.99 -11.38
N PHE A 29 13.00 -4.87 -12.70
CA PHE A 29 11.91 -5.49 -13.44
C PHE A 29 12.45 -6.29 -14.64
N PRO A 30 11.88 -7.46 -14.94
CA PRO A 30 12.34 -8.30 -16.04
C PRO A 30 12.10 -7.67 -17.42
N ASN A 31 11.13 -6.76 -17.54
CA ASN A 31 10.85 -6.03 -18.77
C ASN A 31 10.15 -4.69 -18.52
N SER A 32 10.21 -3.80 -19.52
CA SER A 32 9.59 -2.47 -19.47
C SER A 32 8.07 -2.50 -19.23
N GLY A 33 7.38 -3.54 -19.68
CA GLY A 33 5.93 -3.69 -19.48
C GLY A 33 5.56 -3.90 -18.00
N THR A 34 6.33 -4.73 -17.28
CA THR A 34 6.14 -4.95 -15.83
C THR A 34 6.46 -3.69 -15.03
N ARG A 35 7.54 -2.97 -15.38
CA ARG A 35 7.86 -1.66 -14.79
C ARG A 35 6.74 -0.64 -15.02
N TYR A 36 6.21 -0.54 -16.23
CA TYR A 36 5.10 0.36 -16.54
C TYR A 36 3.85 0.04 -15.71
N LYS A 37 3.48 -1.24 -15.59
CA LYS A 37 2.36 -1.67 -14.75
C LYS A 37 2.56 -1.30 -13.28
N PHE A 38 3.78 -1.45 -12.76
CA PHE A 38 4.12 -1.02 -11.39
C PHE A 38 3.96 0.49 -11.21
N LEU A 39 4.53 1.30 -12.10
CA LEU A 39 4.43 2.77 -12.02
C LEU A 39 2.98 3.24 -12.12
N LYS A 40 2.19 2.67 -13.03
CA LYS A 40 0.75 2.95 -13.13
C LYS A 40 0.02 2.59 -11.82
N LYS A 41 0.40 1.49 -11.18
CA LYS A 41 -0.17 1.09 -9.88
C LYS A 41 0.19 2.11 -8.79
N CYS A 42 1.41 2.61 -8.76
CA CYS A 42 1.88 3.60 -7.77
C CYS A 42 1.07 4.90 -7.79
N GLN A 43 0.55 5.33 -8.96
CA GLN A 43 -0.28 6.54 -9.07
C GLN A 43 -1.54 6.49 -8.20
N HIS A 44 -2.03 5.29 -7.87
CA HIS A 44 -3.17 5.09 -6.99
C HIS A 44 -2.82 5.18 -5.49
N TYR A 45 -1.57 5.46 -5.13
CA TYR A 45 -1.12 5.50 -3.74
C TYR A 45 -0.34 6.79 -3.44
N PHE A 46 -0.28 7.16 -2.17
CA PHE A 46 0.54 8.26 -1.69
C PHE A 46 0.96 8.06 -0.24
N LEU A 47 2.03 8.76 0.15
CA LEU A 47 2.46 8.88 1.52
C LEU A 47 1.99 10.21 2.11
N LYS A 48 1.55 10.17 3.36
CA LYS A 48 1.28 11.36 4.17
C LYS A 48 1.68 11.00 5.61
N GLU A 49 2.56 11.81 6.21
CA GLU A 49 3.03 11.60 7.59
C GLU A 49 3.60 10.18 7.83
N GLY A 50 4.36 9.65 6.86
CA GLY A 50 4.93 8.30 6.92
C GLY A 50 3.93 7.16 6.72
N LEU A 51 2.63 7.47 6.58
CA LEU A 51 1.56 6.50 6.36
C LEU A 51 1.18 6.42 4.89
N MET A 52 0.89 5.21 4.41
CA MET A 52 0.46 5.00 3.03
C MET A 52 -1.05 4.97 2.90
N TYR A 53 -1.55 5.62 1.86
CA TYR A 53 -2.96 5.70 1.53
C TYR A 53 -3.20 5.29 0.09
N ARG A 54 -4.35 4.66 -0.16
CA ARG A 54 -4.87 4.37 -1.50
C ARG A 54 -5.91 5.41 -1.91
N ARG A 55 -5.74 5.99 -3.10
CA ARG A 55 -6.68 6.90 -3.74
C ARG A 55 -7.85 6.13 -4.36
N PHE A 56 -9.04 6.71 -4.25
CA PHE A 56 -10.24 6.26 -4.95
C PHE A 56 -10.90 7.48 -5.63
N PRO A 57 -11.41 7.36 -6.87
CA PRO A 57 -11.94 8.52 -7.61
C PRO A 57 -13.13 9.23 -6.96
N GLN A 58 -13.94 8.51 -6.19
CA GLN A 58 -15.20 9.02 -5.61
C GLN A 58 -15.30 8.77 -4.10
N ARG A 59 -14.20 8.41 -3.44
CA ARG A 59 -14.19 8.07 -2.02
C ARG A 59 -12.96 8.65 -1.35
N MET A 60 -13.08 8.89 -0.04
CA MET A 60 -11.95 9.29 0.78
C MET A 60 -10.82 8.27 0.67
N PRO A 61 -9.54 8.71 0.61
CA PRO A 61 -8.41 7.81 0.63
C PRO A 61 -8.42 6.88 1.84
N VAL A 62 -8.05 5.62 1.62
CA VAL A 62 -8.02 4.61 2.68
C VAL A 62 -6.58 4.36 3.10
N ARG A 63 -6.32 4.41 4.41
CA ARG A 63 -5.02 4.06 4.98
C ARG A 63 -4.75 2.57 4.77
N ILE A 64 -3.53 2.26 4.31
CA ILE A 64 -2.99 0.91 4.22
C ILE A 64 -2.22 0.62 5.50
N VAL A 65 -2.50 -0.53 6.10
CA VAL A 65 -1.88 -0.98 7.35
C VAL A 65 -1.02 -2.22 7.06
N PHE A 66 0.28 -2.08 7.32
CA PHE A 66 1.28 -3.09 6.97
C PHE A 66 1.60 -4.07 8.11
N THR A 67 1.51 -3.62 9.37
CA THR A 67 1.96 -4.42 10.51
C THR A 67 0.83 -5.25 11.06
N THR A 68 1.14 -6.49 11.42
CA THR A 68 0.20 -7.43 12.04
C THR A 68 -0.33 -6.89 13.36
N ASP A 69 0.51 -6.19 14.14
CA ASP A 69 0.12 -5.59 15.41
C ASP A 69 -0.91 -4.45 15.25
N GLU A 70 -0.72 -3.55 14.26
CA GLU A 70 -1.73 -2.52 13.99
C GLU A 70 -3.04 -3.16 13.49
N ARG A 71 -2.96 -4.25 12.72
CA ARG A 71 -4.14 -4.99 12.26
C ARG A 71 -4.90 -5.63 13.42
N HIS A 72 -4.21 -6.26 14.37
CA HIS A 72 -4.82 -6.85 15.56
C HIS A 72 -5.52 -5.79 16.41
N LYS A 73 -4.86 -4.67 16.67
CA LYS A 73 -5.45 -3.58 17.44
C LYS A 73 -6.73 -3.03 16.81
N ILE A 74 -6.74 -2.84 15.48
CA ILE A 74 -7.95 -2.40 14.76
C ILE A 74 -9.07 -3.44 14.83
N LEU A 75 -8.73 -4.73 14.80
CA LEU A 75 -9.71 -5.82 14.90
C LEU A 75 -10.32 -5.91 16.32
N GLU A 76 -9.51 -5.69 17.35
CA GLU A 76 -9.97 -5.62 18.74
C GLU A 76 -10.89 -4.41 18.95
N ASP A 77 -10.47 -3.21 18.52
CA ASP A 77 -11.27 -1.97 18.64
C ASP A 77 -12.60 -2.02 17.85
N ALA A 78 -12.71 -2.88 16.83
CA ALA A 78 -13.92 -3.03 16.02
C ALA A 78 -14.89 -4.11 16.52
N HIS A 79 -14.45 -4.93 17.50
CA HIS A 79 -15.26 -5.99 18.10
C HIS A 79 -15.96 -5.54 19.40
N GLU A 80 -15.62 -4.35 19.91
CA GLU A 80 -16.35 -3.62 20.96
C GLU A 80 -17.45 -2.72 20.38
#